data_AF-A0A960EDF8-F1
#
_entry.id   AF-A0A960EDF8-F1
#
_cell.length_a   1.000
_cell.length_b   1.000
_cell.length_c   1.000
_cell.angle_alpha   90.00
_cell.angle_beta   90.00
_cell.angle_gamma   90.00
#
_symmetry.space_group_name_H-M   'P 1'
#
loop_
_entity.id
_entity.type
_entity.pdbx_description
1 polymer ?
#
loop_
_entity_poly.entity_id
_entity_poly.type
_entity_poly.pdbx_seq_one_letter_code
_entity_poly.pdbx_strand_id
1 'polypeptide(L)' 'MTSPVRVAVTGAAGQIGYSLLFRIASGSMLGPDTPVALQLLEITPALGAREGVKMELD' A
#
# COMPACT_ATOMS: atom_id res chain seq x y z
N MET A 1 2.42 -21.95 5.02
CA MET A 1 2.42 -20.58 4.46
C MET A 1 1.96 -19.64 5.56
N THR A 2 2.74 -18.61 5.89
CA THR A 2 2.35 -17.60 6.86
C THR A 2 1.21 -16.74 6.28
N SER A 3 0.18 -16.50 7.08
CA SER A 3 -0.91 -15.60 6.68
C SER A 3 -0.36 -14.18 6.49
N PRO A 4 -0.71 -13.48 5.39
CA PRO A 4 -0.23 -12.12 5.17
C PRO A 4 -0.68 -11.16 6.28
N VAL A 5 0.21 -10.25 6.68
CA VAL A 5 -0.12 -9.16 7.60
C VAL A 5 -0.91 -8.10 6.84
N ARG A 6 -2.08 -7.72 7.37
CA ARG A 6 -2.90 -6.65 6.79
C ARG A 6 -2.39 -5.29 7.25
N VAL A 7 -2.13 -4.39 6.30
CA VAL A 7 -1.66 -3.04 6.58
C VAL A 7 -2.62 -2.05 5.94
N ALA A 8 -3.30 -1.25 6.75
CA ALA A 8 -4.17 -0.18 6.29
C ALA A 8 -3.37 1.13 6.14
N VAL A 9 -3.50 1.78 4.98
CA VAL A 9 -2.87 3.07 4.71
C VAL A 9 -3.94 4.05 4.24
N THR A 10 -4.14 5.11 5.01
CA THR A 10 -5.04 6.22 4.68
C THR A 10 -4.30 7.30 3.90
N GLY A 11 -4.98 8.01 2.99
CA GLY A 11 -4.29 9.01 2.16
C GLY A 11 -3.32 8.35 1.18
N ALA A 12 -3.65 7.13 0.75
CA ALA A 12 -2.75 6.26 -0.03
C ALA A 12 -2.34 6.85 -1.39
N ALA A 13 -3.17 7.72 -1.96
CA ALA A 13 -2.88 8.38 -3.23
C ALA A 13 -2.09 9.70 -3.07
N GLY A 14 -1.81 10.12 -1.83
CA GLY A 14 -0.97 11.27 -1.54
C GLY A 14 0.52 10.99 -1.75
N GLN A 15 1.33 12.05 -1.79
CA GLN A 15 2.78 11.97 -2.05
C GLN A 15 3.55 11.11 -1.04
N ILE A 16 3.16 11.18 0.25
CA ILE A 16 3.74 10.32 1.30
C ILE A 16 3.32 8.87 1.09
N GLY A 17 2.04 8.63 0.80
CA GLY A 17 1.51 7.30 0.50
C GLY A 17 2.28 6.66 -0.65
N TYR A 18 2.43 7.38 -1.76
CA TYR A 18 3.16 6.93 -2.93
C TYR A 18 4.60 6.51 -2.59
N SER A 19 5.35 7.34 -1.86
CA SER A 19 6.74 7.00 -1.47
C SER A 19 6.82 5.85 -0.45
N LEU A 20 5.82 5.71 0.42
CA LEU A 20 5.79 4.74 1.50
C LEU A 20 5.37 3.34 1.02
N LEU A 21 4.37 3.25 0.14
CA LEU A 21 3.73 1.98 -0.24
C LEU A 21 4.71 1.00 -0.89
N PHE A 22 5.59 1.47 -1.78
CA PHE A 22 6.62 0.62 -2.38
C PHE A 22 7.64 0.11 -1.36
N ARG A 23 7.94 0.91 -0.32
CA ARG A 23 8.83 0.46 0.77
C ARG A 23 8.17 -0.61 1.62
N ILE A 24 6.87 -0.50 1.88
CA ILE A 24 6.11 -1.55 2.57
C ILE A 24 6.07 -2.82 1.72
N ALA A 25 5.71 -2.71 0.44
CA ALA A 25 5.62 -3.84 -0.49
C ALA A 25 6.98 -4.55 -0.70
N SER A 26 8.09 -3.81 -0.66
CA SER A 26 9.45 -4.38 -0.74
C SER A 26 9.90 -5.16 0.51
N GLY A 27 9.11 -5.16 1.59
CA GLY A 27 9.50 -5.76 2.87
C GLY A 27 10.38 -4.87 3.75
N SER A 28 10.68 -3.64 3.34
CA SER A 28 11.52 -2.72 4.14
C SER A 28 10.92 -2.33 5.49
N MET A 29 9.61 -2.52 5.69
CA MET A 29 8.92 -2.17 6.95
C MET A 29 8.82 -3.36 7.92
N LEU A 30 8.48 -4.55 7.44
CA LEU A 30 8.17 -5.72 8.27
C LEU A 30 9.13 -6.91 8.06
N GLY A 31 10.18 -6.70 7.25
CA GLY A 31 11.11 -7.74 6.82
C GLY A 31 10.73 -8.38 5.48
N PRO A 32 11.71 -8.89 4.72
CA PRO A 32 11.49 -9.47 3.39
C PRO A 32 10.68 -10.78 3.43
N ASP A 33 10.67 -11.47 4.57
CA ASP A 33 9.98 -12.76 4.74
C ASP A 33 8.53 -12.61 5.23
N THR A 34 8.05 -11.38 5.43
CA THR A 34 6.69 -11.09 5.92
C THR A 34 5.79 -10.68 4.76
N PRO A 35 4.88 -11.55 4.27
CA PRO A 35 3.93 -11.17 3.24
C PRO A 35 2.96 -10.10 3.76
N VAL A 36 2.65 -9.11 2.93
CA VAL A 36 1.75 -8.01 3.28
C VAL A 36 0.54 -7.94 2.36
N ALA A 37 -0.61 -7.58 2.93
CA ALA A 37 -1.84 -7.26 2.21
C ALA A 37 -2.20 -5.80 2.46
N LEU A 38 -1.98 -4.94 1.46
CA LEU A 38 -2.24 -3.51 1.55
C LEU A 38 -3.74 -3.19 1.41
N GLN A 39 -4.26 -2.43 2.37
CA GLN A 39 -5.63 -1.89 2.34
C GLN A 39 -5.55 -0.37 2.20
N LEU A 40 -5.75 0.11 0.97
CA LEU A 40 -5.59 1.52 0.60
C LEU A 40 -6.91 2.27 0.78
N LEU A 41 -6.94 3.27 1.67
CA LEU A 41 -8.10 4.11 1.94
C LEU A 41 -7.88 5.53 1.42
N GLU A 42 -8.89 6.06 0.74
CA GLU A 42 -8.92 7.43 0.25
C GLU A 42 -10.30 8.05 0.34
N ILE A 43 -10.34 9.38 0.24
CA ILE A 43 -11.58 10.13 0.05
C ILE A 43 -12.14 9.92 -1.37
N THR A 44 -13.46 10.08 -1.53
CA THR A 44 -14.15 9.85 -2.81
C THR A 44 -13.51 10.56 -4.02
N PRO A 45 -13.09 11.85 -3.93
CA PRO A 45 -12.44 12.54 -5.05
C PRO A 45 -11.09 11.93 -5.47
N ALA A 46 -10.42 11.18 -4.59
CA ALA A 46 -9.10 10.60 -4.83
C ALA A 46 -9.14 9.11 -5.22
N LEU A 47 -10.33 8.51 -5.38
CA LEU A 47 -10.46 7.09 -5.73
C LEU A 47 -9.80 6.75 -7.07
N GLY A 48 -9.90 7.64 -8.07
CA GLY A 48 -9.22 7.43 -9.37
C GLY A 48 -7.70 7.40 -9.24
N ALA A 49 -7.12 8.30 -8.44
CA ALA A 49 -5.68 8.31 -8.16
C ALA A 49 -5.27 7.06 -7.36
N ARG A 50 -6.10 6.63 -6.41
CA ARG A 50 -5.90 5.39 -5.64
C ARG A 50 -5.87 4.14 -6.54
N GLU A 51 -6.70 4.06 -7.58
CA GLU A 51 -6.61 2.98 -8.56
C GLU A 51 -5.30 3.04 -9.34
N GLY A 52 -4.82 4.24 -9.72
CA GLY A 52 -3.50 4.40 -10.34
C GLY A 52 -2.37 3.84 -9.48
N VAL A 53 -2.35 4.17 -8.19
CA VAL A 53 -1.37 3.62 -7.24
C VAL A 53 -1.46 2.11 -7.13
N LYS A 54 -2.68 1.53 -7.16
CA LYS A 54 -2.85 0.07 -7.16
C LYS A 54 -2.21 -0.54 -8.42
N MET A 55 -2.45 0.04 -9.60
CA MET A 55 -1.89 -0.47 -10.86
C MET A 55 -0.36 -0.48 -10.88
N GLU A 56 0.29 0.45 -10.17
CA GLU A 56 1.76 0.48 -10.05
C GLU A 56 2.31 -0.54 -9.04
N LEU A 57 1.48 -1.05 -8.13
CA LEU A 57 1.84 -2.04 -7.12
C LEU A 57 1.54 -3.49 -7.54
N ASP A 58 0.72 -3.70 -8.57
CA ASP A 58 0.37 -5.01 -9.15
C ASP A 58 1.55 -5.62 -9.93
#